data_AF-A0A7R9UMJ1-F1
#
_entry.id   AF-A0A7R9UMJ1-F1
#
_cell.length_a   1.000
_cell.length_b   1.000
_cell.length_c   1.000
_cell.angle_alpha   90.00
_cell.angle_beta   90.00
_cell.angle_gamma   90.00
#
_symmetry.space_group_name_H-M   'P 1'
#
loop_
_entity.id
_entity.type
_entity.pdbx_description
1 polymer ?
#
loop_
_entity_poly.entity_id
_entity_poly.type
_entity_poly.pdbx_seq_one_letter_code
_entity_poly.pdbx_strand_id
1 'polypeptide(L)'
;AGAAAGARALLAAASAPVSPFKLLERHAWTFALASVLGVLVNISTMLMIKYTGSVSLKLLATARNAGLVLYAVLLGGEATTVTQVVGYAICVTFFIVYVLHKASHGAT
;
A
#
# COMPACT_ATOMS: atom_id res chain seq x y z
N ALA A 1 3.77 15.35 -9.88
CA ALA A 1 4.76 16.29 -9.30
C ALA A 1 4.57 16.56 -7.80
N GLY A 2 3.34 16.64 -7.25
CA GLY A 2 3.12 17.00 -5.84
C GLY A 2 3.39 15.92 -4.77
N ALA A 3 3.10 14.64 -5.05
CA ALA A 3 3.25 13.56 -4.06
C ALA A 3 4.72 13.23 -3.71
N ALA A 4 5.61 13.25 -4.71
CA ALA A 4 7.04 13.04 -4.52
C ALA A 4 7.72 14.20 -3.78
N ALA A 5 7.23 15.43 -3.95
CA ALA A 5 7.69 16.59 -3.18
C ALA A 5 7.27 16.51 -1.71
N GLY A 6 6.04 16.06 -1.44
CA GLY A 6 5.54 15.83 -0.08
C GLY A 6 6.31 14.73 0.66
N ALA A 7 6.58 13.61 0.00
CA ALA A 7 7.37 12.51 0.58
C ALA A 7 8.81 12.93 0.91
N ARG A 8 9.46 13.70 0.01
CA ARG A 8 10.81 14.25 0.24
C ARG A 8 10.85 15.31 1.34
N ALA A 9 9.82 16.14 1.46
CA ALA A 9 9.69 17.11 2.55
C ALA A 9 9.48 16.43 3.92
N LEU A 10 8.72 15.34 3.95
CA LEU A 10 8.51 14.52 5.16
C LEU A 10 9.78 13.77 5.57
N LEU A 11 10.52 13.21 4.60
CA LEU A 11 11.83 12.58 4.85
C LEU A 11 12.87 13.59 5.35
N ALA A 12 12.93 14.77 4.72
CA ALA A 12 13.83 15.86 5.12
C ALA A 12 13.49 16.37 6.53
N ALA A 13 12.20 16.46 6.86
CA ALA A 13 11.76 16.84 8.19
C ALA A 13 11.97 15.75 9.26
N ALA A 14 11.91 14.47 8.89
CA ALA A 14 12.26 13.36 9.77
C ALA A 14 13.77 13.28 10.09
N SER A 15 14.62 13.79 9.19
CA SER A 15 16.08 13.87 9.39
C SER A 15 16.57 15.08 10.20
N ALA A 16 15.70 16.06 10.44
CA ALA A 16 16.03 17.26 11.19
C ALA A 16 15.65 17.10 12.68
N PRO A 17 16.42 17.66 13.64
CA PRO A 17 16.09 17.63 15.07
C PRO A 17 14.95 18.59 15.41
N VAL A 18 13.78 18.39 14.78
CA VAL A 18 12.57 19.20 14.96
C VAL A 18 11.52 18.32 15.62
N SER A 19 10.83 18.85 16.63
CA SER A 19 9.80 18.08 17.32
C SER A 19 8.70 17.62 16.35
N PRO A 20 8.30 16.33 16.35
CA PRO A 20 7.35 15.76 15.39
C PRO A 20 5.99 16.50 15.38
N PHE A 21 5.63 17.10 16.52
CA PHE A 21 4.43 17.91 16.67
C PHE A 21 4.39 19.14 15.77
N LYS A 22 5.52 19.83 15.55
CA LYS A 22 5.58 21.00 14.66
C LYS A 22 5.42 20.63 13.19
N LEU A 23 5.81 19.41 12.82
CA LEU A 23 5.61 18.93 11.46
C LEU A 23 4.14 18.60 11.19
N LEU A 24 3.46 18.09 12.20
CA LEU A 24 2.03 17.80 12.17
C LEU A 24 1.20 19.07 11.99
N GLU A 25 1.53 20.16 12.70
CA GLU A 25 0.85 21.45 12.55
C GLU A 25 0.98 22.02 11.14
N ARG A 26 2.13 21.83 10.48
CA ARG A 26 2.37 22.34 9.12
C ARG A 26 1.71 21.50 8.02
N HIS A 27 1.46 20.21 8.29
CA HIS A 27 0.99 19.24 7.28
C HIS A 27 -0.19 18.39 7.79
N ALA A 28 -1.07 18.99 8.60
CA ALA A 28 -2.17 18.30 9.27
C ALA A 28 -3.10 17.57 8.29
N TRP A 29 -3.37 18.17 7.13
CA TRP A 29 -4.26 17.60 6.12
C TRP A 29 -3.70 16.31 5.50
N THR A 30 -2.42 16.28 5.11
CA THR A 30 -1.79 15.08 4.54
C THR A 30 -1.69 13.96 5.57
N PHE A 31 -1.50 14.30 6.85
CA PHE A 31 -1.50 13.32 7.93
C PHE A 31 -2.90 12.74 8.18
N ALA A 32 -3.93 13.59 8.20
CA ALA A 32 -5.31 13.16 8.33
C ALA A 32 -5.71 12.23 7.18
N LEU A 33 -5.41 12.60 5.92
CA LEU A 33 -5.68 11.76 4.76
C LEU A 33 -4.94 10.42 4.80
N ALA A 34 -3.66 10.41 5.16
CA ALA A 34 -2.88 9.18 5.30
C ALA A 34 -3.46 8.27 6.39
N SER A 35 -3.92 8.85 7.50
CA SER A 35 -4.54 8.11 8.60
C SER A 35 -5.86 7.49 8.19
N VAL A 36 -6.73 8.24 7.49
CA VAL A 36 -8.00 7.75 6.96
C VAL A 36 -7.78 6.62 5.94
N LEU A 37 -6.83 6.78 5.01
CA LEU A 37 -6.47 5.72 4.06
C LEU A 37 -5.99 4.46 4.80
N GLY A 38 -5.15 4.62 5.83
CA GLY A 38 -4.67 3.52 6.65
C GLY A 38 -5.81 2.74 7.33
N VAL A 39 -6.79 3.47 7.89
CA VAL A 39 -7.99 2.88 8.51
C VAL A 39 -8.83 2.14 7.47
N LEU A 40 -9.09 2.76 6.31
CA LEU A 40 -9.89 2.13 5.24
C LEU A 40 -9.26 0.82 4.75
N VAL A 41 -7.94 0.82 4.49
CA VAL A 41 -7.20 -0.38 4.08
C VAL A 41 -7.30 -1.49 5.15
N ASN A 42 -7.27 -1.11 6.44
CA ASN A 42 -7.40 -2.07 7.53
C ASN A 42 -8.83 -2.66 7.59
N ILE A 43 -9.86 -1.84 7.40
CA ILE A 43 -11.25 -2.31 7.34
C ILE A 43 -11.44 -3.25 6.15
N SER A 44 -10.92 -2.92 4.97
CA SER A 44 -10.97 -3.80 3.80
C SER A 44 -10.28 -5.16 4.05
N THR A 45 -9.15 -5.15 4.76
CA THR A 45 -8.45 -6.38 5.16
C THR A 45 -9.30 -7.22 6.11
N MET A 46 -9.92 -6.59 7.12
CA MET A 46 -10.83 -7.27 8.05
C MET A 46 -12.05 -7.86 7.35
N LEU A 47 -12.59 -7.17 6.35
CA LEU A 47 -13.70 -7.66 5.54
C LEU A 47 -13.26 -8.90 4.76
N MET A 48 -12.09 -8.86 4.10
CA MET A 48 -11.54 -10.01 3.38
C MET A 48 -11.37 -11.23 4.29
N ILE A 49 -10.94 -11.03 5.55
CA ILE A 49 -10.81 -12.10 6.55
C ILE A 49 -12.13 -12.78 6.84
N LYS A 50 -13.24 -12.04 6.90
CA LYS A 50 -14.56 -12.64 7.12
C LYS A 50 -15.02 -13.52 5.95
N TYR A 51 -14.67 -13.16 4.72
CA TYR A 51 -15.19 -13.81 3.52
C TYR A 51 -14.24 -14.85 2.92
N THR A 52 -13.04 -15.07 3.46
CA THR A 52 -12.08 -16.01 2.88
C THR A 52 -11.30 -16.88 3.87
N GLY A 53 -10.81 -18.02 3.38
CA GLY A 53 -9.99 -18.97 4.15
C GLY A 53 -8.51 -18.58 4.22
N SER A 54 -7.74 -19.34 5.02
CA SER A 54 -6.32 -19.09 5.33
C SER A 54 -5.43 -18.83 4.10
N VAL A 55 -5.69 -19.49 2.97
CA VAL A 55 -4.92 -19.31 1.73
C VAL A 55 -5.06 -17.89 1.16
N SER A 56 -6.28 -17.35 1.13
CA SER A 56 -6.54 -16.00 0.62
C SER A 56 -5.88 -14.93 1.48
N LEU A 57 -5.78 -15.15 2.79
CA LEU A 57 -5.16 -14.23 3.72
C LEU A 57 -3.65 -14.13 3.54
N LYS A 58 -2.98 -15.27 3.31
CA LYS A 58 -1.56 -15.31 2.98
C LYS A 58 -1.29 -14.60 1.66
N LEU A 59 -2.17 -14.81 0.68
CA LEU A 59 -2.06 -14.17 -0.63
C LEU A 59 -2.29 -12.65 -0.55
N LEU A 60 -3.28 -12.19 0.22
CA LEU A 60 -3.55 -10.77 0.43
C LEU A 60 -2.37 -10.06 1.10
N ALA A 61 -1.77 -10.66 2.13
CA ALA A 61 -0.60 -10.09 2.79
C ALA A 61 0.57 -9.94 1.81
N THR A 62 0.80 -10.95 0.96
CA THR A 62 1.84 -10.93 -0.08
C THR A 62 1.54 -9.87 -1.14
N ALA A 63 0.30 -9.79 -1.61
CA ALA A 63 -0.14 -8.83 -2.62
C ALA A 63 -0.08 -7.38 -2.12
N ARG A 64 -0.42 -7.12 -0.86
CA ARG A 64 -0.30 -5.80 -0.23
C ARG A 64 1.16 -5.33 -0.23
N ASN A 65 2.08 -6.20 0.19
CA ASN A 65 3.51 -5.87 0.22
C ASN A 65 4.07 -5.67 -1.20
N ALA A 66 3.74 -6.57 -2.13
CA ALA A 66 4.11 -6.45 -3.54
C ALA A 66 3.58 -5.17 -4.19
N GLY A 67 2.31 -4.84 -3.93
CA GLY A 67 1.66 -3.63 -4.45
C GLY A 67 2.30 -2.35 -3.91
N LEU A 68 2.70 -2.33 -2.62
CA LEU A 68 3.37 -1.18 -2.03
C LEU A 68 4.76 -0.93 -2.64
N VAL A 69 5.51 -2.00 -2.92
CA VAL A 69 6.79 -1.92 -3.63
C VAL A 69 6.58 -1.46 -5.06
N LEU A 70 5.60 -2.02 -5.78
CA LEU A 70 5.29 -1.58 -7.15
C LEU A 70 4.88 -0.11 -7.21
N TYR A 71 4.07 0.35 -6.24
CA TYR A 71 3.67 1.74 -6.08
C TYR A 71 4.87 2.65 -5.82
N ALA A 72 5.79 2.23 -4.94
CA ALA A 72 7.02 2.97 -4.64
C ALA A 72 7.94 3.07 -5.86
N VAL A 73 8.07 2.01 -6.67
CA VAL A 73 8.88 2.04 -7.90
C VAL A 73 8.27 2.98 -8.94
N LEU A 74 6.96 2.87 -9.19
CA LEU A 74 6.28 3.64 -10.23
C LEU A 74 6.25 5.15 -9.92
N LEU A 75 6.13 5.55 -8.66
CA LEU A 75 6.02 6.96 -8.26
C LEU A 75 7.31 7.56 -7.68
N GLY A 76 8.17 6.72 -7.10
CA GLY A 76 9.44 7.12 -6.49
C GLY A 76 10.60 7.18 -7.47
N GLY A 77 10.51 6.49 -8.62
CA GLY A 77 11.55 6.51 -9.64
C GLY A 77 12.87 5.87 -9.21
N GLU A 78 12.88 5.08 -8.14
CA GLU A 78 14.06 4.31 -7.73
C GLU A 78 14.40 3.25 -8.77
N ALA A 79 15.69 3.14 -9.10
CA ALA A 79 16.22 2.13 -10.00
C ALA A 79 16.10 0.74 -9.34
N THR A 80 15.05 0.02 -9.68
CA THR A 80 14.84 -1.38 -9.28
C THR A 80 15.14 -2.31 -10.45
N THR A 81 15.60 -3.51 -10.12
CA THR A 81 15.91 -4.53 -11.13
C THR A 81 14.63 -4.93 -11.86
N VAL A 82 14.66 -4.99 -13.20
CA VAL A 82 13.50 -5.35 -14.03
C VAL A 82 12.82 -6.64 -13.55
N THR A 83 13.61 -7.61 -13.09
CA THR A 83 13.13 -8.87 -12.50
C THR A 83 12.25 -8.69 -11.26
N GLN A 84 12.55 -7.71 -10.40
CA GLN A 84 11.75 -7.43 -9.21
C GLN A 84 10.38 -6.86 -9.60
N VAL A 85 10.36 -5.92 -10.53
CA VAL A 85 9.11 -5.29 -11.02
C VAL A 85 8.20 -6.34 -11.66
N VAL A 86 8.76 -7.21 -12.51
CA VAL A 86 8.01 -8.30 -13.15
C VAL A 86 7.47 -9.28 -12.10
N GLY A 87 8.29 -9.66 -11.11
CA GLY A 87 7.86 -10.56 -10.03
C GLY A 87 6.70 -9.99 -9.22
N TYR A 88 6.77 -8.71 -8.83
CA TYR A 88 5.69 -8.04 -8.10
C TYR A 88 4.43 -7.89 -8.95
N ALA A 89 4.56 -7.58 -10.24
CA ALA A 89 3.42 -7.49 -11.16
C ALA A 89 2.70 -8.83 -11.30
N ILE A 90 3.44 -9.93 -11.43
CA ILE A 90 2.89 -11.29 -11.49
C ILE A 90 2.15 -11.63 -10.18
N CYS A 91 2.77 -11.38 -9.03
CA CYS A 91 2.15 -11.62 -7.71
C CYS A 91 0.82 -10.88 -7.55
N VAL A 92 0.77 -9.60 -7.93
CA VAL A 92 -0.47 -8.80 -7.86
C VAL A 92 -1.52 -9.30 -8.85
N THR A 93 -1.12 -9.67 -10.06
CA THR A 93 -2.03 -10.20 -11.10
C THR A 93 -2.67 -11.51 -10.64
N PHE A 94 -1.88 -12.46 -10.15
CA PHE A 94 -2.39 -13.73 -9.64
C PHE A 94 -3.32 -13.55 -8.42
N PHE A 95 -3.03 -12.58 -7.56
CA PHE A 95 -3.93 -12.22 -6.48
C PHE A 95 -5.30 -11.74 -7.00
N ILE A 96 -5.33 -10.84 -7.99
CA ILE A 96 -6.57 -10.34 -8.59
C ILE A 96 -7.38 -11.49 -9.20
N VAL A 97 -6.73 -12.34 -10.01
CA VAL A 97 -7.38 -13.49 -10.65
C VAL A 97 -7.97 -14.43 -9.59
N TYR A 98 -7.24 -14.71 -8.52
CA TYR A 98 -7.71 -15.58 -7.44
C TYR A 98 -8.91 -14.97 -6.70
N VAL A 99 -8.91 -13.66 -6.44
CA VAL A 99 -10.06 -12.97 -5.81
C VAL A 99 -11.28 -13.00 -6.71
N LEU A 100 -11.12 -12.73 -8.01
CA LEU A 100 -12.23 -12.80 -8.96
C LEU A 100 -12.80 -14.21 -9.08
N HIS A 101 -11.94 -15.22 -9.19
CA HIS A 101 -12.36 -16.62 -9.22
C HIS A 101 -13.11 -17.01 -7.94
N LYS A 102 -12.63 -16.60 -6.77
CA LYS A 102 -13.29 -16.83 -5.48
C LYS A 102 -14.64 -16.12 -5.41
N ALA A 103 -14.73 -14.89 -5.89
CA ALA A 103 -15.98 -14.12 -5.93
C ALA A 103 -17.02 -14.78 -6.84
N SER A 104 -16.60 -15.33 -7.99
CA SER A 104 -17.49 -16.05 -8.91
C SER A 104 -18.00 -17.39 -8.36
N HIS A 105 -17.25 -18.07 -7.47
CA HIS A 105 -17.65 -19.36 -6.88
C HIS A 105 -18.26 -19.24 -5.48
N GLY A 106 -18.33 -18.03 -4.90
CA GLY A 106 -18.94 -17.75 -3.60
C GLY A 106 -20.34 -17.12 -3.69
N ALA A 107 -20.94 -17.06 -4.88
CA ALA A 107 -22.26 -16.49 -5.13
C ALA A 107 -23.40 -17.53 -5.09
N THR A 108 -23.19 -18.67 -4.43
CA THR A 108 -24.23 -19.68 -4.12
C THR A 108 -24.15 -20.10 -2.67
#